data_AF-A0A238UYK5-F1
#
_entry.id   AF-A0A238UYK5-F1
#
_cell.length_a   1.000
_cell.length_b   1.000
_cell.length_c   1.000
_cell.angle_alpha   90.00
_cell.angle_beta   90.00
_cell.angle_gamma   90.00
#
_symmetry.space_group_name_H-M   'P 1'
#
loop_
_entity.id
_entity.type
_entity.pdbx_description
1 polymer ?
#
loop_
_entity_poly.entity_id
_entity_poly.type
_entity_poly.pdbx_seq_one_letter_code
_entity_poly.pdbx_strand_id
1 'polypeptide(L)' 'MNLAAQLRARRARKRTQRAADRSINFAATATVRQELLAAAESRPRRGQPRRVI' A
#
# COMPACT_ATOMS: atom_id res chain seq x y z
N MET A 1 -21.81 -6.82 12.37
CA MET A 1 -20.74 -6.02 11.74
C MET A 1 -19.66 -5.73 12.80
N ASN A 2 -18.47 -6.34 12.71
CA ASN A 2 -17.49 -6.28 13.81
C ASN A 2 -16.50 -5.11 13.61
N LEU A 3 -16.77 -3.97 14.26
CA LEU A 3 -15.98 -2.73 14.15
C LEU A 3 -14.49 -2.95 14.48
N ALA A 4 -14.18 -3.83 15.44
CA ALA A 4 -12.82 -4.18 15.79
C ALA A 4 -12.08 -4.86 14.63
N ALA A 5 -12.76 -5.72 13.86
CA ALA A 5 -12.18 -6.35 12.67
C ALA A 5 -11.84 -5.32 11.59
N GLN A 6 -12.72 -4.34 11.36
CA GLN A 6 -12.48 -3.24 10.43
C GLN A 6 -11.30 -2.36 10.86
N LEU A 7 -11.20 -2.05 12.16
CA LEU A 7 -10.08 -1.28 12.70
C LEU A 7 -8.74 -2.02 12.56
N ARG A 8 -8.71 -3.34 12.82
CA ARG A 8 -7.52 -4.17 12.60
C ARG A 8 -7.11 -4.17 11.13
N ALA A 9 -8.06 -4.38 10.22
CA ALA A 9 -7.80 -4.33 8.78
C ALA A 9 -7.26 -2.96 8.34
N ARG A 10 -7.83 -1.86 8.85
CA ARG A 10 -7.37 -0.49 8.54
C ARG A 10 -5.97 -0.23 9.08
N ARG A 11 -5.66 -0.65 10.30
CA ARG A 11 -4.33 -0.50 10.91
C ARG A 11 -3.29 -1.32 10.15
N ALA A 12 -3.61 -2.57 9.79
CA ALA A 12 -2.74 -3.42 8.98
C ALA A 12 -2.40 -2.75 7.64
N ARG A 13 -3.42 -2.21 6.94
CA ARG A 13 -3.22 -1.45 5.69
C ARG A 13 -2.30 -0.25 5.86
N LYS A 14 -2.55 0.59 6.88
CA LYS A 14 -1.72 1.76 7.15
C LYS A 14 -0.27 1.37 7.48
N ARG A 15 -0.05 0.30 8.23
CA ARG A 15 1.30 -0.22 8.52
C ARG A 15 2.02 -0.66 7.26
N THR A 16 1.33 -1.40 6.40
CA THR A 16 1.92 -1.86 5.13
C THR A 16 2.20 -0.74 4.14
N GLN A 17 1.40 0.33 4.16
CA GLN A 17 1.62 1.51 3.32
C GLN A 17 2.83 2.29 3.83
N ARG A 18 2.91 2.57 5.14
CA ARG A 18 4.07 3.24 5.75
C ARG A 18 5.38 2.50 5.52
N ALA A 19 5.36 1.16 5.53
CA ALA A 19 6.54 0.37 5.22
C ALA A 19 7.00 0.60 3.77
N ALA A 20 6.08 0.57 2.81
CA ALA A 20 6.38 0.84 1.41
C ALA A 20 6.90 2.28 1.20
N ASP A 21 6.24 3.27 1.79
CA ASP A 21 6.67 4.67 1.70
C ASP A 21 8.09 4.87 2.27
N ARG A 22 8.41 4.19 3.38
CA ARG A 22 9.77 4.19 3.93
C ARG A 22 10.76 3.56 2.96
N SER A 23 10.46 2.39 2.40
CA SER A 23 11.35 1.74 1.43
C SER A 23 11.63 2.64 0.23
N ILE A 24 10.62 3.34 -0.28
CA ILE A 24 10.76 4.29 -1.39
C ILE A 24 11.64 5.50 -1.02
N ASN A 25 11.48 6.01 0.21
CA ASN A 25 12.27 7.14 0.70
C ASN A 25 13.72 6.78 1.00
N PHE A 26 13.98 5.55 1.45
CA PHE A 26 15.33 5.05 1.74
C PHE A 26 15.99 4.33 0.56
N ALA A 27 15.35 4.30 -0.62
CA ALA A 27 15.93 3.70 -1.80
C ALA A 27 17.23 4.43 -2.19
N ALA A 28 18.34 3.70 -2.15
CA ALA A 28 19.67 4.25 -2.41
C ALA A 28 19.87 4.69 -3.87
N THR A 29 19.10 4.12 -4.80
CA THR A 29 19.21 4.40 -6.23
C THR A 29 17.84 4.69 -6.84
N ALA A 30 17.84 5.53 -7.89
CA ALA A 30 16.63 5.90 -8.61
C ALA A 30 15.92 4.68 -9.21
N THR A 31 16.67 3.67 -9.66
CA THR A 31 16.12 2.42 -10.21
C THR A 31 15.35 1.64 -9.14
N VAL A 32 15.94 1.44 -7.96
CA VAL A 32 15.26 0.74 -6.84
C VAL A 32 14.02 1.51 -6.40
N ARG A 33 14.07 2.85 -6.41
CA ARG A 33 12.91 3.69 -6.12
C ARG A 33 11.77 3.45 -7.13
N GLN A 34 12.08 3.35 -8.41
CA GLN A 34 11.08 3.10 -9.46
C GLN A 34 10.46 1.70 -9.34
N GLU A 35 11.27 0.67 -9.06
CA GLU A 35 10.77 -0.68 -8.82
C GLU A 35 9.83 -0.74 -7.61
N LEU A 36 10.18 -0.06 -6.52
CA LEU A 36 9.34 0.02 -5.33
C LEU A 36 8.04 0.79 -5.56
N LEU A 37 8.07 1.84 -6.39
CA LEU A 37 6.86 2.56 -6.82
C LEU A 37 5.94 1.65 -7.65
N ALA A 38 6.48 0.92 -8.62
CA ALA A 38 5.70 -0.05 -9.42
C ALA A 38 5.11 -1.18 -8.56
N ALA A 39 5.87 -1.68 -7.57
CA ALA A 39 5.39 -2.67 -6.61
C ALA A 39 4.30 -2.11 -5.67
N ALA A 40 4.35 -0.82 -5.34
CA ALA A 40 3.33 -0.17 -4.55
C ALA A 40 2.03 0.07 -5.35
N GLU A 41 2.14 0.38 -6.64
CA GLU A 41 1.02 0.69 -7.53
C GLU A 41 0.27 -0.56 -8.04
N SER A 42 0.99 -1.64 -8.32
CA SER A 42 0.43 -2.96 -8.65
C SER A 42 -0.32 -3.61 -7.48
N ARG A 43 -0.21 -3.04 -6.28
CA ARG A 43 -0.90 -3.54 -5.10
C ARG A 43 -2.40 -3.22 -5.23
N PRO A 44 -3.27 -4.24 -5.38
CA PRO A 44 -4.68 -3.99 -5.57
C PRO A 44 -5.21 -3.20 -4.38
N ARG A 45 -5.79 -2.02 -4.64
CA ARG A 45 -6.60 -1.26 -3.68
C ARG A 45 -7.82 -2.12 -3.32
N ARG A 46 -7.65 -3.16 -2.49
CA ARG A 46 -8.72 -4.05 -1.99
C ARG A 46 -9.68 -3.20 -1.15
N GLY A 47 -10.63 -2.56 -1.81
CA GLY A 47 -11.54 -1.57 -1.22
C GLY A 47 -11.96 -0.44 -2.17
N GLN A 48 -11.37 -0.30 -3.36
CA GLN A 48 -12.02 0.47 -4.43
C GLN A 48 -12.89 -0.49 -5.23
N PRO A 49 -14.22 -0.27 -5.32
CA PRO A 49 -15.00 -0.96 -6.34
C PRO A 49 -14.36 -0.61 -7.68
N ARG A 50 -14.05 -1.64 -8.48
CA ARG A 50 -13.72 -1.45 -9.89
C ARG A 50 -14.85 -0.60 -10.47
N ARG A 51 -14.58 0.69 -10.72
CA ARG A 51 -15.41 1.46 -11.64
C ARG A 51 -15.14 0.86 -13.01
N VAL A 52 -15.98 -0.10 -13.37
CA VAL A 52 -16.15 -0.55 -14.75
C VAL A 52 -16.73 0.67 -15.47
N ILE A 53 -15.98 1.20 -16.42
CA ILE A 53 -16.43 2.21 -17.38
C ILE A 53 -17.00 1.43 -18.56
#